data_AF-A0A2W4TXY5-F1
#
_entry.id   AF-A0A2W4TXY5-F1
#
_cell.length_a   1.000
_cell.length_b   1.000
_cell.length_c   1.000
_cell.angle_alpha   90.00
_cell.angle_beta   90.00
_cell.angle_gamma   90.00
#
_symmetry.space_group_name_H-M   'P 1'
#
loop_
_entity.id
_entity.type
_entity.pdbx_description
1 polymer ?
#
loop_
_entity_poly.entity_id
_entity_poly.type
_entity_poly.pdbx_seq_one_letter_code
_entity_poly.pdbx_strand_id
1 'polypeptide(L)'
;MANLNPLLPLPLPLASLAWLTGFRRVPDNCVVTVHRFGRFVRALGAGWRWTLPGLDQLGQPVCLIGHHLDIPDATGAHAELYYQILDPAQAGEALDRVDALVTDHTRAALATLGARPLADALKAELNQRVSRMGLRVIRCSLHAA
;
A
#
# COMPACT_ATOMS: atom_id res chain seq x y z
N MET A 1 55.47 -28.75 17.08
CA MET A 1 55.30 -28.69 15.60
C MET A 1 53.87 -29.08 15.26
N ALA A 2 53.19 -28.26 14.45
CA ALA A 2 51.95 -28.47 13.66
C ALA A 2 50.71 -29.08 14.39
N ASN A 3 49.67 -28.32 14.77
CA ASN A 3 48.59 -27.73 13.93
C ASN A 3 48.07 -28.64 12.81
N LEU A 4 46.79 -29.03 12.87
CA LEU A 4 45.80 -28.94 11.78
C LEU A 4 44.51 -29.66 12.19
N ASN A 5 43.45 -28.89 12.46
CA ASN A 5 42.06 -29.35 12.49
C ASN A 5 41.49 -29.09 11.09
N PRO A 6 41.40 -30.07 10.18
CA PRO A 6 40.96 -29.82 8.83
C PRO A 6 39.50 -30.28 8.68
N LEU A 7 38.68 -29.34 8.22
CA LEU A 7 37.51 -29.64 7.38
C LEU A 7 36.28 -30.18 8.13
N LEU A 8 35.69 -29.34 8.97
CA LEU A 8 34.23 -29.29 9.00
C LEU A 8 33.80 -28.67 7.65
N PRO A 9 33.08 -29.37 6.76
CA PRO A 9 32.53 -28.74 5.56
C PRO A 9 31.50 -27.72 6.01
N LEU A 10 31.91 -26.46 6.01
CA LEU A 10 31.05 -25.32 6.27
C LEU A 10 29.87 -25.42 5.29
N PRO A 11 28.60 -25.55 5.75
CA PRO A 11 27.45 -25.74 4.87
C PRO A 11 27.10 -24.41 4.19
N LEU A 12 27.96 -23.95 3.29
CA LEU A 12 27.86 -22.67 2.59
C LEU A 12 27.02 -22.68 1.29
N PRO A 13 26.89 -23.77 0.50
CA PRO A 13 26.21 -23.63 -0.78
C PRO A 13 24.68 -23.55 -0.66
N LEU A 14 24.09 -24.05 0.45
CA LEU A 14 22.64 -24.04 0.63
C LEU A 14 22.10 -22.66 1.00
N ALA A 15 22.88 -21.86 1.74
CA ALA A 15 22.47 -20.52 2.17
C ALA A 15 22.38 -19.54 0.98
N SER A 16 23.28 -19.65 -0.01
CA SER A 16 23.25 -18.83 -1.22
C SER A 16 22.12 -19.25 -2.17
N LEU A 17 21.80 -20.55 -2.27
CA LEU A 17 20.64 -21.01 -3.04
C LEU A 17 19.31 -20.59 -2.42
N ALA A 18 19.20 -20.48 -1.10
CA ALA A 18 17.99 -19.96 -0.45
C ALA A 18 17.68 -18.52 -0.85
N TRP A 19 18.68 -17.73 -1.22
CA TRP A 19 18.49 -16.40 -1.79
C TRP A 19 17.87 -16.43 -3.19
N LEU A 20 18.08 -17.49 -3.96
CA LEU A 20 17.48 -17.69 -5.30
C LEU A 20 16.01 -18.12 -5.23
N THR A 21 15.57 -18.73 -4.13
CA THR A 21 14.20 -19.27 -4.05
C THR A 21 13.13 -18.18 -3.91
N GLY A 22 13.50 -16.91 -3.69
CA GLY A 22 12.60 -15.76 -3.77
C GLY A 22 11.31 -15.92 -2.95
N PHE A 23 11.36 -16.79 -1.95
CA PHE A 23 10.20 -17.26 -1.21
C PHE A 23 9.97 -16.26 -0.09
N ARG A 24 9.04 -15.33 -0.33
CA ARG A 24 8.75 -14.23 0.59
C ARG A 24 7.38 -14.46 1.21
N ARG A 25 7.30 -14.26 2.52
CA ARG A 25 6.04 -14.24 3.24
C ARG A 25 5.51 -12.82 3.26
N VAL A 26 4.33 -12.62 2.67
CA VAL A 26 3.59 -11.36 2.75
C VAL A 26 2.72 -11.41 4.01
N PRO A 27 2.80 -10.40 4.91
CA PRO A 27 1.98 -10.38 6.12
C PRO A 27 0.49 -10.35 5.79
N ASP A 28 -0.31 -10.97 6.67
CA ASP A 28 -1.77 -10.99 6.55
C ASP A 28 -2.32 -9.56 6.64
N ASN A 29 -3.34 -9.24 5.83
CA ASN A 29 -3.90 -7.89 5.65
C ASN A 29 -2.97 -6.84 5.02
N CYS A 30 -1.85 -7.25 4.41
CA CYS A 30 -1.00 -6.38 3.62
C CYS A 30 -0.88 -6.87 2.17
N VAL A 31 -0.60 -5.93 1.28
CA VAL A 31 -0.26 -6.17 -0.12
C VAL A 31 1.11 -5.59 -0.38
N VAL A 32 1.94 -6.31 -1.11
CA VAL A 32 3.25 -5.81 -1.56
C VAL A 32 3.16 -5.54 -3.05
N THR A 33 3.47 -4.32 -3.48
CA THR A 33 3.58 -3.99 -4.90
C THR A 33 4.86 -4.59 -5.47
N VAL A 34 4.80 -5.14 -6.68
CA VAL A 34 5.96 -5.72 -7.37
C VAL A 34 6.28 -4.86 -8.55
N HIS A 35 7.51 -4.34 -8.56
CA HIS A 35 8.08 -3.58 -9.64
C HIS A 35 9.09 -4.45 -10.39
N ARG A 36 9.06 -4.43 -11.72
CA ARG A 36 10.09 -5.06 -12.56
C ARG A 36 10.66 -4.01 -13.48
N PHE A 37 11.98 -3.81 -13.43
CA PHE A 37 12.65 -2.73 -14.16
C PHE A 37 12.03 -1.33 -13.94
N GLY A 38 11.58 -1.04 -12.70
CA GLY A 38 10.97 0.24 -12.35
C GLY A 38 9.53 0.44 -12.81
N ARG A 39 8.87 -0.58 -13.37
CA ARG A 39 7.45 -0.57 -13.72
C ARG A 39 6.66 -1.47 -12.80
N PHE A 40 5.44 -1.06 -12.42
CA PHE A 40 4.55 -1.92 -11.67
C PHE A 40 4.10 -3.11 -12.52
N VAL A 41 4.20 -4.31 -11.95
CA VAL A 41 3.78 -5.55 -12.60
C VAL A 41 2.52 -6.09 -11.94
N ARG A 42 2.53 -6.20 -10.61
CA ARG A 42 1.42 -6.77 -9.86
C ARG A 42 1.43 -6.39 -8.40
N ALA A 43 0.25 -6.46 -7.78
CA ALA A 43 0.10 -6.56 -6.35
C ALA A 43 0.19 -8.03 -5.90
N LEU A 44 1.02 -8.31 -4.89
CA LEU A 44 1.06 -9.59 -4.18
C LEU A 44 0.26 -9.47 -2.88
N GLY A 45 -0.87 -10.17 -2.82
CA GLY A 45 -1.64 -10.30 -1.57
C GLY A 45 -0.96 -11.21 -0.54
N ALA A 46 -1.54 -11.23 0.66
CA ALA A 46 -1.12 -12.01 1.82
C ALA A 46 -0.81 -13.50 1.50
N GLY A 47 0.14 -14.06 2.24
CA GLY A 47 0.55 -15.45 2.13
C GLY A 47 1.96 -15.65 1.58
N TRP A 48 2.30 -16.92 1.33
CA TRP A 48 3.59 -17.31 0.78
C TRP A 48 3.61 -17.08 -0.74
N ARG A 49 4.55 -16.26 -1.20
CA ARG A 49 4.66 -15.92 -2.62
C ARG A 49 6.07 -16.12 -3.12
N TRP A 50 6.15 -16.71 -4.31
CA TRP A 50 7.39 -16.86 -5.04
C TRP A 50 7.62 -15.62 -5.91
N THR A 51 8.75 -14.97 -5.71
CA THR A 51 9.21 -13.80 -6.47
C THR A 51 10.55 -14.13 -7.14
N LEU A 52 10.93 -13.44 -8.21
CA LEU A 52 12.24 -13.63 -8.82
C LEU A 52 13.25 -12.64 -8.21
N PRO A 53 14.11 -13.10 -7.27
CA PRO A 53 15.05 -12.22 -6.60
C PRO A 53 16.05 -11.68 -7.64
N GLY A 54 16.15 -10.34 -7.74
CA GLY A 54 17.03 -9.64 -8.67
C GLY A 54 16.34 -9.01 -9.88
N LEU A 55 15.18 -9.51 -10.30
CA LEU A 55 14.35 -8.91 -11.36
C LEU A 55 13.14 -8.16 -10.78
N ASP A 56 12.53 -8.76 -9.75
CA ASP A 56 11.36 -8.23 -9.09
C ASP A 56 11.80 -7.41 -7.86
N GLN A 57 11.60 -6.10 -7.90
CA GLN A 57 11.71 -5.18 -6.77
C GLN A 57 10.38 -5.15 -6.02
N LEU A 58 10.39 -5.64 -4.79
CA LEU A 58 9.24 -5.55 -3.90
C LEU A 58 9.16 -4.13 -3.32
N GLY A 59 8.02 -3.48 -3.49
CA GLY A 59 7.70 -2.21 -2.86
C GLY A 59 7.41 -2.37 -1.37
N GLN A 60 7.02 -1.26 -0.73
CA GLN A 60 6.63 -1.28 0.67
C GLN A 60 5.31 -2.06 0.85
N PRO A 61 5.17 -2.84 1.93
CA PRO A 61 3.89 -3.46 2.25
C PRO A 61 2.85 -2.36 2.55
N VAL A 62 1.78 -2.34 1.76
CA VAL A 62 0.63 -1.45 1.92
C VAL A 62 -0.46 -2.23 2.64
N CYS A 63 -0.87 -1.75 3.82
CA CYS A 63 -1.96 -2.36 4.57
C CYS A 63 -3.26 -2.22 3.79
N LEU A 64 -4.02 -3.29 3.60
CA LEU A 64 -5.31 -3.20 2.91
C LEU A 64 -6.33 -2.36 3.70
N ILE A 65 -6.14 -2.24 5.01
CA ILE A 65 -7.10 -1.71 5.98
C ILE A 65 -6.41 -0.69 6.89
N GLY A 66 -7.18 0.29 7.38
CA GLY A 66 -6.71 1.21 8.42
C GLY A 66 -5.96 2.43 7.90
N HIS A 67 -6.07 2.74 6.61
CA HIS A 67 -5.56 4.00 6.11
C HIS A 67 -6.40 5.14 6.66
N HIS A 68 -5.73 6.02 7.39
CA HIS A 68 -6.28 7.20 8.02
C HIS A 68 -5.60 8.43 7.42
N LEU A 69 -6.39 9.30 6.78
CA LEU A 69 -5.93 10.58 6.27
C LEU A 69 -6.60 11.69 7.06
N ASP A 70 -5.78 12.54 7.68
CA ASP A 70 -6.20 13.83 8.23
C ASP A 70 -5.84 14.91 7.21
N ILE A 71 -6.86 15.60 6.70
CA ILE A 71 -6.68 16.66 5.72
C ILE A 71 -7.18 17.96 6.36
N PRO A 72 -6.26 18.93 6.60
CA PRO A 72 -6.66 20.24 7.09
C PRO A 72 -7.33 21.02 5.95
N ASP A 73 -8.52 21.54 6.21
CA ASP A 73 -9.19 22.51 5.37
C ASP A 73 -8.63 23.92 5.62
N ALA A 74 -8.66 24.77 4.59
CA ALA A 74 -8.15 26.13 4.65
C ALA A 74 -8.86 27.02 5.68
N THR A 75 -10.05 26.61 6.13
CA THR A 75 -10.85 27.30 7.15
C THR A 75 -10.61 26.83 8.59
N GLY A 76 -9.69 25.87 8.80
CA GLY A 76 -9.39 25.29 10.12
C GLY A 76 -10.21 24.04 10.46
N ALA A 77 -11.11 23.60 9.58
CA ALA A 77 -11.80 22.32 9.72
C ALA A 77 -10.87 21.14 9.40
N HIS A 78 -10.96 20.03 10.13
CA HIS A 78 -10.22 18.79 9.87
C HIS A 78 -11.14 17.74 9.24
N ALA A 79 -10.76 17.24 8.06
CA ALA A 79 -11.43 16.12 7.42
C ALA A 79 -10.67 14.84 7.74
N GLU A 80 -11.32 13.93 8.46
CA GLU A 80 -10.77 12.63 8.82
C GLU A 80 -11.41 11.56 7.93
N LEU A 81 -10.59 10.89 7.11
CA LEU A 81 -11.08 9.90 6.16
C LEU A 81 -10.48 8.52 6.43
N TYR A 82 -11.37 7.53 6.49
CA TYR A 82 -11.01 6.12 6.57
C TYR A 82 -11.36 5.42 5.26
N TYR A 83 -10.35 4.91 4.59
CA TYR A 83 -10.53 4.16 3.35
C TYR A 83 -9.84 2.79 3.42
N GLN A 84 -10.33 1.88 2.60
CA GLN A 84 -9.85 0.51 2.51
C GLN A 84 -9.61 0.16 1.04
N ILE A 85 -8.52 -0.55 0.78
CA ILE A 85 -8.20 -1.08 -0.53
C ILE A 85 -8.95 -2.41 -0.67
N LEU A 86 -9.96 -2.46 -1.53
CA LEU A 86 -10.72 -3.69 -1.82
C LEU A 86 -9.99 -4.54 -2.85
N ASP A 87 -9.51 -3.90 -3.92
CA ASP A 87 -8.84 -4.58 -5.01
C ASP A 87 -7.48 -3.92 -5.31
N PRO A 88 -6.39 -4.48 -4.78
CA PRO A 88 -5.05 -3.94 -5.03
C PRO A 88 -4.59 -4.16 -6.49
N ALA A 89 -5.14 -5.14 -7.20
CA ALA A 89 -4.81 -5.35 -8.60
C ALA A 89 -5.38 -4.23 -9.48
N GLN A 90 -6.58 -3.74 -9.15
CA GLN A 90 -7.16 -2.56 -9.81
C GLN A 90 -6.45 -1.25 -9.45
N ALA A 91 -6.05 -1.08 -8.20
CA ALA A 91 -5.30 0.10 -7.80
C ALA A 91 -3.92 0.16 -8.51
N GLY A 92 -3.26 -0.97 -8.73
CA GLY A 92 -2.10 -1.03 -9.61
C GLY A 92 -0.95 -0.11 -9.17
N GLU A 93 -0.47 0.74 -10.07
CA GLU A 93 0.51 1.81 -9.76
C GLU A 93 0.00 2.85 -8.76
N ALA A 94 -1.32 3.04 -8.68
CA ALA A 94 -1.92 3.98 -7.74
C ALA A 94 -1.71 3.54 -6.28
N LEU A 95 -1.42 2.25 -6.02
CA LEU A 95 -1.12 1.77 -4.66
C LEU A 95 0.07 2.47 -4.03
N ASP A 96 1.15 2.67 -4.80
CA ASP A 96 2.37 3.29 -4.31
C ASP A 96 2.17 4.75 -3.90
N ARG A 97 1.13 5.39 -4.45
CA ARG A 97 0.78 6.80 -4.20
C ARG A 97 -0.66 6.95 -3.72
N VAL A 98 -1.23 5.91 -3.12
CA VAL A 98 -2.66 5.86 -2.82
C VAL A 98 -3.05 6.94 -1.82
N ASP A 99 -2.21 7.17 -0.81
CA ASP A 99 -2.42 8.23 0.17
C ASP A 99 -2.44 9.62 -0.49
N ALA A 100 -1.50 9.88 -1.42
CA ALA A 100 -1.43 11.14 -2.15
C ALA A 100 -2.62 11.34 -3.08
N LEU A 101 -3.07 10.27 -3.77
CA LEU A 101 -4.23 10.31 -4.65
C LEU A 101 -5.53 10.52 -3.89
N VAL A 102 -5.75 9.79 -2.80
CA VAL A 102 -6.92 9.95 -1.95
C VAL A 102 -6.95 11.36 -1.34
N THR A 103 -5.79 11.90 -0.95
CA THR A 103 -5.66 13.29 -0.48
C THR A 103 -6.07 14.30 -1.54
N ASP A 104 -5.57 14.14 -2.77
CA ASP A 104 -5.88 15.05 -3.88
C ASP A 104 -7.37 14.99 -4.26
N HIS A 105 -7.94 13.78 -4.34
CA HIS A 105 -9.36 13.60 -4.56
C HIS A 105 -10.23 14.22 -3.46
N THR A 106 -9.82 14.07 -2.19
CA THR A 106 -10.53 14.66 -1.06
C THR A 106 -10.49 16.18 -1.11
N ARG A 107 -9.33 16.79 -1.41
CA ARG A 107 -9.21 18.23 -1.59
C ARG A 107 -10.07 18.73 -2.74
N ALA A 108 -10.06 18.04 -3.87
CA ALA A 108 -10.90 18.40 -5.02
C ALA A 108 -12.40 18.26 -4.70
N ALA A 109 -12.80 17.24 -3.94
CA ALA A 109 -14.17 17.05 -3.50
C ALA A 109 -14.62 18.15 -2.52
N LEU A 110 -13.77 18.51 -1.55
CA LEU A 110 -13.97 19.65 -0.65
C LEU A 110 -14.15 20.96 -1.42
N ALA A 111 -13.27 21.23 -2.39
CA ALA A 111 -13.37 22.41 -3.25
C ALA A 111 -14.66 22.44 -4.08
N THR A 112 -15.18 21.28 -4.48
CA THR A 112 -16.44 21.15 -5.24
C THR A 112 -17.66 21.37 -4.34
N LEU A 113 -17.63 20.87 -3.10
CA LEU A 113 -18.74 20.95 -2.15
C LEU A 113 -18.81 22.30 -1.40
N GLY A 114 -17.71 23.05 -1.34
CA GLY A 114 -17.67 24.40 -0.77
C GLY A 114 -17.58 24.44 0.76
N ALA A 115 -17.91 25.60 1.35
CA ALA A 115 -17.54 26.01 2.72
C ALA A 115 -18.14 25.19 3.88
N ARG A 116 -19.10 24.29 3.63
CA ARG A 116 -19.64 23.40 4.67
C ARG A 116 -20.06 22.06 4.06
N PRO A 117 -19.10 21.20 3.69
CA PRO A 117 -19.43 19.91 3.14
C PRO A 117 -20.12 19.06 4.21
N LEU A 118 -21.29 18.50 3.89
CA LEU A 118 -21.83 17.41 4.73
C LEU A 118 -20.90 16.20 4.57
N ALA A 119 -20.46 15.62 5.68
CA ALA A 119 -19.58 14.44 5.67
C ALA A 119 -20.13 13.29 4.82
N ASP A 120 -21.45 13.11 4.78
CA ASP A 120 -22.11 12.13 3.93
C ASP A 120 -22.03 12.46 2.43
N ALA A 121 -22.14 13.74 2.06
CA ALA A 121 -22.00 14.18 0.67
C ALA A 121 -20.55 14.00 0.19
N LEU A 122 -19.57 14.38 1.03
CA LEU A 122 -18.15 14.16 0.75
C LEU A 122 -17.82 12.67 0.61
N LYS A 123 -18.36 11.84 1.51
CA LYS A 123 -18.21 10.38 1.43
C LYS A 123 -18.80 9.82 0.14
N ALA A 124 -20.01 10.23 -0.25
CA ALA A 124 -20.65 9.73 -1.47
C ALA A 124 -19.85 10.10 -2.72
N GLU A 125 -19.40 11.35 -2.80
CA GLU A 125 -18.57 11.89 -3.88
C GLU A 125 -17.25 11.14 -4.00
N LEU A 126 -16.53 11.00 -2.87
CA LEU A 126 -15.27 10.28 -2.84
C LEU A 126 -15.46 8.81 -3.17
N ASN A 127 -16.47 8.14 -2.61
CA ASN A 127 -16.72 6.75 -2.91
C ASN A 127 -16.97 6.55 -4.42
N GLN A 128 -17.66 7.47 -5.09
CA GLN A 128 -17.87 7.40 -6.54
C GLN A 128 -16.55 7.57 -7.33
N ARG A 129 -15.65 8.46 -6.89
CA ARG A 129 -14.33 8.65 -7.52
C ARG A 129 -13.40 7.47 -7.27
N VAL A 130 -13.28 7.03 -6.02
CA VAL A 130 -12.28 6.06 -5.59
C VAL A 130 -12.67 4.60 -5.85
N SER A 131 -13.98 4.30 -5.98
CA SER A 131 -14.46 2.93 -6.31
C SER A 131 -13.91 2.42 -7.64
N ARG A 132 -13.65 3.31 -8.61
CA ARG A 132 -13.06 2.94 -9.91
C ARG A 132 -11.60 2.48 -9.79
N MET A 133 -10.94 2.79 -8.68
CA MET A 133 -9.55 2.40 -8.41
C MET A 133 -9.49 1.19 -7.48
N GLY A 134 -10.62 0.52 -7.20
CA GLY A 134 -10.68 -0.58 -6.24
C GLY A 134 -10.57 -0.14 -4.78
N LEU A 135 -10.81 1.13 -4.49
CA LEU A 135 -10.78 1.70 -3.14
C LEU A 135 -12.20 1.98 -2.65
N ARG A 136 -12.45 1.84 -1.35
CA ARG A 136 -13.75 2.16 -0.74
C ARG A 136 -13.57 3.03 0.49
N VAL A 137 -14.34 4.10 0.57
CA VAL A 137 -14.39 4.95 1.77
C VAL A 137 -15.38 4.35 2.76
N ILE A 138 -14.92 4.01 3.96
CA ILE A 138 -15.75 3.41 5.01
C ILE A 138 -16.39 4.53 5.83
N ARG A 139 -15.58 5.49 6.26
CA ARG A 139 -15.99 6.55 7.17
C ARG A 139 -15.36 7.88 6.77
N CYS A 140 -16.14 8.94 6.92
CA CYS A 140 -15.72 10.32 6.76
C CYS A 140 -16.21 11.08 8.00
N SER A 141 -15.30 11.71 8.73
CA SER A 141 -15.60 12.67 9.79
C SER A 141 -15.20 14.06 9.28
N LEU A 142 -16.06 15.06 9.47
CA LEU A 142 -15.65 16.46 9.29
C LEU A 142 -15.75 17.14 10.65
N HIS A 143 -14.62 17.60 11.17
CA HIS A 143 -14.54 18.37 12.39
C HIS A 143 -14.40 19.85 12.02
N ALA A 144 -15.44 20.64 12.23
CA ALA A 144 -15.31 22.10 12.15
C ALA A 144 -14.66 22.61 13.44
N ALA A 145 -13.67 23.49 13.32
CA ALA A 145 -13.06 24.19 14.46
C ALA A 145 -14.02 25.21 15.09
#